data_AF-A0A0Q4FSL2-F1
#
_entry.id   AF-A0A0Q4FSL2-F1
#
_cell.length_a   1.000
_cell.length_b   1.000
_cell.length_c   1.000
_cell.angle_alpha   90.00
_cell.angle_beta   90.00
_cell.angle_gamma   90.00
#
_symmetry.space_group_name_H-M   'P 1'
#
loop_
_entity.id
_entity.type
_entity.pdbx_description
1 polymer ?
#
loop_
_entity_poly.entity_id
_entity_poly.type
_entity_poly.pdbx_seq_one_letter_code
_entity_poly.pdbx_strand_id
1 'polypeptide(L)'
;MIIDAIYTDELWERFAEKVKKSDKPKTYKQFDNVFDFAKSGNKIRKLLKDPTLNTIAKYSFTPHLKILAKTPRYKFDETIDAYDLETKIRPISFPSHIDSYIYSFYAYALTEAYQKYIKKEKFDNCILAYRSDLGGDCNIQFAKRAFDSVKEMVAKHGKCTAIALDITGYFDNIDHKLLKEKWCEVIGKKQLPLDQYKVFRSLTNYRYVGKASFLKHFEIDMLKADKFFNLLDLISDDIAGSTYLEKFELIRRRQLIVLNKPKVNDDGSLSYRGIPQGSPMSSVLSNIYLIEFDRWLTRLGKQMDFHYFRYCDDLLLICKSENAVYLNNEVVDEIKRKDKYHLTIQKKKTEVIEFRPDSSGKIRSFDIRGEGKKATTKVNEQKFYRNLQYLGFEFNGRNIYVRPASLSRYFRKAKGRVLKTMMMAYGKKSKKEKISKKQLHGRYTHFGDRNFITYAQNAAQEQYITAAGIVRKGMNSTSIKRQLSAHFSILEREMAKTSSEFAKQKKRIAKR
;
A
#
# COMPACT_ATOMS: atom_id res chain seq x y z
N MET A 1 6.36 -28.80 29.39
CA MET A 1 5.78 -28.69 28.04
C MET A 1 6.73 -27.88 27.19
N ILE A 2 7.18 -28.40 26.04
CA ILE A 2 7.91 -27.58 25.07
C ILE A 2 6.93 -26.51 24.58
N ILE A 3 7.13 -25.28 25.04
CA ILE A 3 6.37 -24.14 24.55
C ILE A 3 6.95 -23.85 23.16
N ASP A 4 6.19 -24.19 22.10
CA ASP A 4 6.62 -23.88 20.72
C ASP A 4 6.68 -22.37 20.53
N ALA A 5 7.85 -21.80 20.81
CA ALA A 5 8.16 -20.43 20.46
C ALA A 5 8.12 -20.28 18.94
N ILE A 6 7.60 -19.15 18.46
CA ILE A 6 7.69 -18.83 17.03
C ILE A 6 9.14 -18.52 16.61
N TYR A 7 10.01 -18.23 17.60
CA TYR A 7 11.43 -18.01 17.39
C TYR A 7 12.17 -19.33 17.17
N THR A 8 13.01 -19.35 16.13
CA THR A 8 14.08 -20.33 15.96
C THR A 8 15.34 -19.58 15.52
N ASP A 9 16.52 -20.14 15.82
CA ASP A 9 17.79 -19.55 15.36
C ASP A 9 17.83 -19.46 13.81
N GLU A 10 17.34 -20.49 13.11
CA GLU A 10 17.23 -20.49 11.64
C GLU A 10 16.32 -19.35 11.12
N LEU A 11 15.14 -19.16 11.72
CA LEU A 11 14.21 -18.12 11.32
C LEU A 11 14.80 -16.72 11.56
N TRP A 12 15.52 -16.56 12.68
CA TRP A 12 16.24 -15.33 12.98
C TRP A 12 17.32 -15.02 11.95
N GLU A 13 18.15 -15.99 11.56
CA GLU A 13 19.22 -15.73 10.60
C GLU A 13 18.65 -15.31 9.23
N ARG A 14 17.61 -15.98 8.74
CA ARG A 14 16.92 -15.59 7.49
C ARG A 14 16.29 -14.20 7.57
N PHE A 15 15.67 -13.86 8.71
CA PHE A 15 15.16 -12.51 8.96
C PHE A 15 16.29 -11.47 8.98
N ALA A 16 17.38 -11.74 9.70
CA ALA A 16 18.51 -10.82 9.83
C ALA A 16 19.19 -10.56 8.49
N GLU A 17 19.37 -11.59 7.66
CA GLU A 17 19.91 -11.47 6.30
C GLU A 17 19.01 -10.57 5.44
N LYS A 18 17.69 -10.80 5.47
CA LYS A 18 16.71 -9.97 4.75
C LYS A 18 16.79 -8.50 5.16
N VAL A 19 16.90 -8.22 6.47
CA VAL A 19 17.00 -6.86 6.99
C VAL A 19 18.31 -6.19 6.54
N LYS A 20 19.44 -6.92 6.61
CA LYS A 20 20.76 -6.42 6.19
C LYS A 20 20.81 -6.09 4.69
N LYS A 21 20.14 -6.88 3.83
CA LYS A 21 20.03 -6.59 2.38
C LYS A 21 19.35 -5.26 2.04
N SER A 22 18.54 -4.71 2.95
CA SER A 22 17.88 -3.41 2.74
C SER A 22 18.82 -2.20 2.92
N ASP A 23 20.06 -2.42 3.40
CA ASP A 23 21.23 -1.52 3.48
C ASP A 23 21.06 -0.16 4.18
N LYS A 24 19.85 0.22 4.61
CA LYS A 24 19.58 1.55 5.19
C LYS A 24 18.74 1.49 6.46
N PRO A 25 19.24 2.05 7.58
CA PRO A 25 18.44 2.28 8.77
C PRO A 25 17.21 3.12 8.44
N LYS A 26 16.12 2.90 9.18
CA LYS A 26 14.95 3.75 9.11
C LYS A 26 15.31 5.11 9.73
N THR A 27 15.21 6.20 8.97
CA THR A 27 15.69 7.53 9.40
C THR A 27 14.57 8.51 9.76
N TYR A 28 13.32 8.03 9.87
CA TYR A 28 12.22 8.90 10.26
C TYR A 28 12.36 9.25 11.74
N LYS A 29 12.11 10.51 12.10
CA LYS A 29 12.25 10.97 13.48
C LYS A 29 11.13 10.37 14.34
N GLN A 30 11.53 9.74 15.44
CA GLN A 30 10.68 9.08 16.44
C GLN A 30 11.06 9.52 17.85
N PHE A 31 10.43 8.94 18.87
CA PHE A 31 10.83 9.12 20.26
C PHE A 31 12.08 8.35 20.67
N ASP A 32 12.52 7.37 19.87
CA ASP A 32 13.81 6.72 20.02
C ASP A 32 14.79 7.15 18.93
N ASN A 33 16.07 7.01 19.23
CA ASN A 33 17.13 7.23 18.26
C ASN A 33 17.06 6.20 17.13
N VAL A 34 17.57 6.59 15.96
CA VAL A 34 17.69 5.69 14.81
C VAL A 34 18.45 4.43 15.22
N PHE A 35 17.82 3.28 15.05
CA PHE A 35 18.41 2.00 15.39
C PHE A 35 19.15 1.38 14.19
N ASP A 36 20.45 1.17 14.34
CA ASP A 36 21.27 0.45 13.36
C ASP A 36 21.21 -1.06 13.61
N PHE A 37 20.39 -1.76 12.83
CA PHE A 37 20.23 -3.20 12.94
C PHE A 37 21.51 -3.99 12.62
N ALA A 38 22.34 -3.51 11.68
CA ALA A 38 23.57 -4.21 11.32
C ALA A 38 24.54 -4.27 12.50
N LYS A 39 24.63 -3.18 13.27
CA LYS A 39 25.49 -3.09 14.45
C LYS A 39 24.86 -3.67 15.71
N SER A 40 23.56 -3.44 15.92
CA SER A 40 22.89 -3.69 17.22
C SER A 40 21.79 -4.75 17.18
N GLY A 41 21.60 -5.47 16.07
CA GLY A 41 20.52 -6.46 15.91
C GLY A 41 20.49 -7.55 16.98
N ASN A 42 21.64 -7.90 17.58
CA ASN A 42 21.71 -8.85 18.69
C ASN A 42 20.90 -8.42 19.92
N LYS A 43 20.67 -7.11 20.13
CA LYS A 43 19.78 -6.62 21.20
C LYS A 43 18.35 -7.11 20.97
N ILE A 44 17.86 -7.06 19.73
CA ILE A 44 16.54 -7.57 19.34
C ILE A 44 16.52 -9.11 19.46
N ARG A 45 17.58 -9.79 19.00
CA ARG A 45 17.70 -11.26 19.11
C ARG A 45 17.52 -11.74 20.54
N LYS A 46 18.20 -11.11 21.50
CA LYS A 46 18.14 -11.45 22.92
C LYS A 46 16.70 -11.34 23.47
N LEU A 47 15.95 -10.33 23.04
CA LEU A 47 14.54 -10.17 23.46
C LEU A 47 13.65 -11.30 22.93
N LEU A 48 13.90 -11.76 21.70
CA LEU A 48 13.07 -12.73 20.99
C LEU A 48 13.41 -14.19 21.32
N LYS A 49 14.66 -14.47 21.71
CA LYS A 49 15.18 -15.83 21.95
C LYS A 49 14.73 -16.44 23.28
N ASP A 50 14.03 -15.69 24.14
CA ASP A 50 13.58 -16.18 25.45
C ASP A 50 12.64 -17.40 25.32
N PRO A 51 13.08 -18.61 25.73
CA PRO A 51 12.29 -19.84 25.60
C PRO A 51 11.06 -19.84 26.51
N THR A 52 11.03 -18.99 27.54
CA THR A 52 9.87 -18.87 28.45
C THR A 52 8.79 -17.94 27.90
N LEU A 53 9.06 -17.24 26.79
CA LEU A 53 8.21 -16.22 26.17
C LEU A 53 7.94 -14.97 27.05
N ASN A 54 8.53 -14.89 28.24
CA ASN A 54 8.21 -13.84 29.23
C ASN A 54 8.78 -12.47 28.85
N THR A 55 9.93 -12.43 28.19
CA THR A 55 10.63 -11.19 27.84
C THR A 55 9.75 -10.31 26.96
N ILE A 56 9.20 -10.86 25.87
CA ILE A 56 8.25 -10.13 25.03
C ILE A 56 6.90 -9.95 25.72
N ALA A 57 6.40 -10.94 26.48
CA ALA A 57 5.13 -10.80 27.20
C ALA A 57 5.13 -9.56 28.16
N LYS A 58 6.26 -9.32 28.83
CA LYS A 58 6.48 -8.18 29.74
C LYS A 58 7.01 -6.93 29.04
N TYR A 59 7.39 -7.01 27.77
CA TYR A 59 7.95 -5.89 27.03
C TYR A 59 7.00 -4.68 26.96
N SER A 60 7.55 -3.49 27.16
CA SER A 60 6.81 -2.23 27.16
C SER A 60 6.94 -1.54 25.81
N PHE A 61 6.00 -1.84 24.90
CA PHE A 61 5.92 -1.17 23.61
C PHE A 61 5.69 0.33 23.76
N THR A 62 6.45 1.11 23.00
CA THR A 62 6.38 2.57 22.96
C THR A 62 5.10 3.00 22.23
N PRO A 63 4.44 4.10 22.63
CA PRO A 63 3.36 4.67 21.84
C PRO A 63 3.78 4.92 20.39
N HIS A 64 2.91 4.61 19.44
CA HIS A 64 3.14 4.92 18.04
C HIS A 64 3.17 6.44 17.81
N LEU A 65 3.90 6.90 16.81
CA LEU A 65 3.82 8.27 16.33
C LEU A 65 2.81 8.34 15.19
N LYS A 66 1.68 9.02 15.43
CA LYS A 66 0.60 9.19 14.44
C LYS A 66 0.85 10.43 13.60
N ILE A 67 0.94 10.24 12.29
CA ILE A 67 1.12 11.29 11.28
C ILE A 67 -0.06 11.24 10.30
N LEU A 68 -0.65 12.40 10.01
CA LEU A 68 -1.69 12.54 8.99
C LEU A 68 -1.05 12.82 7.64
N ALA A 69 -0.87 11.79 6.82
CA ALA A 69 -0.37 11.95 5.46
C ALA A 69 -1.48 12.54 4.56
N LYS A 70 -1.24 13.74 4.03
CA LYS A 70 -2.17 14.44 3.14
C LYS A 70 -1.72 14.28 1.69
N THR A 71 -2.58 13.72 0.83
CA THR A 71 -2.33 13.59 -0.60
C THR A 71 -3.40 14.33 -1.39
N PRO A 72 -3.09 15.50 -1.99
CA PRO A 72 -4.03 16.20 -2.85
C PRO A 72 -4.35 15.36 -4.09
N ARG A 73 -5.63 15.30 -4.46
CA ARG A 73 -6.15 14.62 -5.64
C ARG A 73 -7.03 15.58 -6.42
N TYR A 74 -6.53 15.97 -7.59
CA TYR A 74 -7.33 16.67 -8.57
C TYR A 74 -8.16 15.64 -9.32
N LYS A 75 -9.48 15.73 -9.22
CA LYS A 75 -10.42 14.79 -9.84
C LYS A 75 -11.61 15.56 -10.37
N PHE A 76 -12.17 15.05 -11.46
CA PHE A 76 -13.48 15.48 -11.91
C PHE A 76 -14.52 14.98 -10.90
N ASP A 77 -15.39 15.89 -10.48
CA ASP A 77 -16.54 15.62 -9.63
C ASP A 77 -17.79 15.72 -10.49
N GLU A 78 -18.45 14.58 -10.69
CA GLU A 78 -19.67 14.46 -11.50
C GLU A 78 -20.85 15.23 -10.89
N THR A 79 -20.84 15.52 -9.58
CA THR A 79 -21.95 16.22 -8.91
C THR A 79 -21.97 17.71 -9.17
N ILE A 80 -20.80 18.30 -9.44
CA ILE A 80 -20.62 19.74 -9.73
C ILE A 80 -20.11 20.00 -11.15
N ASP A 81 -19.99 18.95 -11.97
CA ASP A 81 -19.50 18.97 -13.35
C ASP A 81 -18.14 19.71 -13.52
N ALA A 82 -17.29 19.63 -12.50
CA ALA A 82 -16.06 20.41 -12.43
C ALA A 82 -14.91 19.62 -11.80
N TYR A 83 -13.67 20.05 -12.04
CA TYR A 83 -12.52 19.48 -11.36
C TYR A 83 -12.34 20.11 -9.98
N ASP A 84 -12.33 19.27 -8.95
CA ASP A 84 -12.09 19.68 -7.57
C ASP A 84 -10.78 19.08 -7.00
N LEU A 85 -10.20 19.79 -6.03
CA LEU A 85 -9.01 19.39 -5.29
C LEU A 85 -9.37 18.75 -3.95
N GLU A 86 -9.74 17.48 -3.98
CA GLU A 86 -9.98 16.71 -2.77
C GLU A 86 -8.64 16.30 -2.11
N THR A 87 -8.45 16.60 -0.82
CA THR A 87 -7.27 16.13 -0.07
C THR A 87 -7.54 14.82 0.64
N LYS A 88 -6.99 13.72 0.12
CA LYS A 88 -7.07 12.41 0.78
C LYS A 88 -6.14 12.37 2.00
N ILE A 89 -6.72 12.20 3.18
CA ILE A 89 -5.99 12.08 4.45
C ILE A 89 -5.83 10.59 4.82
N ARG A 90 -4.64 10.20 5.24
CA ARG A 90 -4.33 8.85 5.76
C ARG A 90 -3.65 8.97 7.12
N PRO A 91 -4.28 8.49 8.21
CA PRO A 91 -3.59 8.38 9.49
C PRO A 91 -2.60 7.22 9.45
N ILE A 92 -1.31 7.50 9.62
CA ILE A 92 -0.25 6.50 9.66
C ILE A 92 0.38 6.53 11.06
N SER A 93 0.40 5.38 11.73
CA SER A 93 0.90 5.18 13.08
C SER A 93 2.20 4.39 13.05
N PHE A 94 3.33 5.09 13.11
CA PHE A 94 4.66 4.46 13.07
C PHE A 94 5.08 3.98 14.46
N PRO A 95 5.56 2.74 14.61
CA PRO A 95 6.22 2.31 15.84
C PRO A 95 7.60 2.99 16.00
N SER A 96 8.16 2.92 17.20
CA SER A 96 9.57 3.25 17.47
C SER A 96 10.50 2.38 16.61
N HIS A 97 11.76 2.77 16.43
CA HIS A 97 12.70 2.01 15.61
C HIS A 97 12.89 0.59 16.14
N ILE A 98 13.11 0.44 17.46
CA ILE A 98 13.29 -0.86 18.11
C ILE A 98 12.02 -1.72 17.96
N ASP A 99 10.85 -1.17 18.31
CA ASP A 99 9.57 -1.90 18.22
C ASP A 99 9.27 -2.29 16.77
N SER A 100 9.67 -1.46 15.81
CA SER A 100 9.53 -1.77 14.39
C SER A 100 10.28 -3.05 14.01
N TYR A 101 11.47 -3.31 14.58
CA TYR A 101 12.20 -4.54 14.31
C TYR A 101 11.58 -5.76 15.01
N ILE A 102 11.05 -5.60 16.23
CA ILE A 102 10.28 -6.65 16.91
C ILE A 102 9.06 -7.03 16.06
N TYR A 103 8.24 -6.05 15.68
CA TYR A 103 7.10 -6.26 14.79
C TYR A 103 7.51 -6.86 13.44
N SER A 104 8.66 -6.45 12.88
CA SER A 104 9.13 -6.99 11.60
C SER A 104 9.52 -8.48 11.71
N PHE A 105 10.09 -8.91 12.84
CA PHE A 105 10.39 -10.31 13.09
C PHE A 105 9.11 -11.15 13.19
N TYR A 106 8.16 -10.75 14.03
CA TYR A 106 6.87 -11.43 14.13
C TYR A 106 6.13 -11.44 12.80
N ALA A 107 6.21 -10.35 12.02
CA ALA A 107 5.57 -10.28 10.71
C ALA A 107 6.21 -11.28 9.74
N TYR A 108 7.54 -11.37 9.75
CA TYR A 108 8.29 -12.33 8.95
C TYR A 108 7.89 -13.77 9.30
N ALA A 109 7.96 -14.11 10.59
CA ALA A 109 7.62 -15.42 11.12
C ALA A 109 6.17 -15.83 10.80
N LEU A 110 5.23 -14.94 11.08
CA LEU A 110 3.81 -15.19 10.87
C LEU A 110 3.45 -15.24 9.38
N THR A 111 4.18 -14.52 8.52
CA THR A 111 4.00 -14.62 7.07
C THR A 111 4.41 -16.01 6.56
N GLU A 112 5.48 -16.62 7.10
CA GLU A 112 5.83 -18.00 6.76
C GLU A 112 4.76 -18.99 7.19
N ALA A 113 4.24 -18.86 8.41
CA ALA A 113 3.13 -19.70 8.90
C ALA A 113 1.88 -19.54 8.01
N TYR A 114 1.48 -18.30 7.72
CA TYR A 114 0.36 -17.98 6.83
C TYR A 114 0.52 -18.59 5.44
N GLN A 115 1.69 -18.46 4.81
CA GLN A 115 1.95 -19.00 3.47
C GLN A 115 1.86 -20.53 3.45
N LYS A 116 2.41 -21.21 4.48
CA LYS A 116 2.26 -22.67 4.64
C LYS A 116 0.79 -23.05 4.77
N TYR A 117 0.04 -22.30 5.57
CA TYR A 117 -1.38 -22.53 5.80
C TYR A 117 -2.22 -22.41 4.52
N ILE A 118 -2.11 -21.32 3.76
CA ILE A 118 -2.94 -21.11 2.55
C ILE A 118 -2.62 -22.11 1.43
N LYS A 119 -1.37 -22.59 1.36
CA LYS A 119 -0.96 -23.67 0.44
C LYS A 119 -1.59 -25.00 0.82
N LYS A 120 -1.55 -25.34 2.11
CA LYS A 120 -2.21 -26.55 2.64
C LYS A 120 -3.71 -26.53 2.33
N GLU A 121 -4.35 -25.38 2.49
CA GLU A 121 -5.78 -25.18 2.23
C GLU A 121 -6.13 -24.95 0.75
N LYS A 122 -5.13 -24.93 -0.15
CA LYS A 122 -5.27 -24.86 -1.62
C LYS A 122 -6.04 -23.63 -2.14
N PHE A 123 -5.83 -22.46 -1.53
CA PHE A 123 -6.36 -21.19 -2.03
C PHE A 123 -5.28 -20.10 -2.22
N ASP A 124 -4.01 -20.49 -2.15
CA ASP A 124 -2.91 -19.56 -2.23
C ASP A 124 -2.81 -18.86 -3.60
N ASN A 125 -3.15 -19.52 -4.71
CA ASN A 125 -3.07 -18.90 -6.04
C ASN A 125 -3.92 -17.63 -6.20
N CYS A 126 -4.95 -17.43 -5.38
CA CYS A 126 -5.83 -16.27 -5.42
C CYS A 126 -5.28 -15.06 -4.65
N ILE A 127 -4.32 -15.25 -3.73
CA ILE A 127 -3.89 -14.18 -2.81
C ILE A 127 -2.53 -13.63 -3.23
N LEU A 128 -2.49 -12.34 -3.58
CA LEU A 128 -1.33 -11.73 -4.26
C LEU A 128 -0.52 -10.77 -3.37
N ALA A 129 -1.18 -10.10 -2.41
CA ALA A 129 -0.53 -9.08 -1.60
C ALA A 129 0.28 -9.65 -0.44
N TYR A 130 1.38 -8.96 -0.10
CA TYR A 130 2.18 -9.16 1.12
C TYR A 130 2.71 -10.58 1.33
N ARG A 131 3.00 -11.29 0.25
CA ARG A 131 3.60 -12.62 0.26
C ARG A 131 5.03 -12.59 -0.26
N SER A 132 5.89 -13.35 0.39
CA SER A 132 7.30 -13.51 0.00
C SER A 132 7.54 -14.73 -0.90
N ASP A 133 6.62 -15.69 -0.91
CA ASP A 133 6.73 -16.95 -1.65
C ASP A 133 6.25 -16.89 -3.11
N LEU A 134 5.85 -15.71 -3.59
CA LEU A 134 5.45 -15.46 -4.98
C LEU A 134 6.65 -15.27 -5.93
N GLY A 135 7.81 -15.74 -5.50
CA GLY A 135 9.04 -15.70 -6.26
C GLY A 135 9.46 -14.29 -6.67
N GLY A 136 9.00 -13.20 -6.04
CA GLY A 136 9.35 -11.83 -6.43
C GLY A 136 8.50 -11.22 -7.55
N ASP A 137 7.38 -11.84 -7.90
CA ASP A 137 6.39 -11.23 -8.78
C ASP A 137 5.89 -9.90 -8.21
N CYS A 138 5.63 -8.95 -9.10
CA CYS A 138 5.10 -7.64 -8.76
C CYS A 138 3.78 -7.36 -9.48
N ASN A 139 3.28 -6.14 -9.34
CA ASN A 139 2.03 -5.68 -9.94
C ASN A 139 1.95 -5.94 -11.46
N ILE A 140 3.09 -5.99 -12.17
CA ILE A 140 3.12 -6.32 -13.60
C ILE A 140 2.58 -7.73 -13.82
N GLN A 141 3.18 -8.73 -13.17
CA GLN A 141 2.79 -10.13 -13.31
C GLN A 141 1.38 -10.38 -12.79
N PHE A 142 1.02 -9.72 -11.67
CA PHE A 142 -0.30 -9.86 -11.06
C PHE A 142 -1.41 -9.33 -11.97
N ALA A 143 -1.24 -8.14 -12.54
CA ALA A 143 -2.21 -7.60 -13.49
C ALA A 143 -2.26 -8.42 -14.78
N LYS A 144 -1.11 -8.91 -15.27
CA LYS A 144 -1.07 -9.79 -16.44
C LYS A 144 -1.91 -11.06 -16.21
N ARG A 145 -1.76 -11.74 -15.06
CA ARG A 145 -2.53 -12.93 -14.71
C ARG A 145 -4.03 -12.68 -14.73
N ALA A 146 -4.48 -11.56 -14.14
CA ALA A 146 -5.88 -11.17 -14.17
C ALA A 146 -6.38 -10.93 -15.60
N PHE A 147 -5.64 -10.17 -16.42
CA PHE A 147 -6.05 -9.88 -17.80
C PHE A 147 -6.01 -11.11 -18.70
N ASP A 148 -5.09 -12.05 -18.46
CA ASP A 148 -5.07 -13.32 -19.19
C ASP A 148 -6.27 -14.19 -18.78
N SER A 149 -6.70 -14.17 -17.52
CA SER A 149 -7.93 -14.87 -17.08
C SER A 149 -9.18 -14.29 -17.74
N VAL A 150 -9.23 -12.96 -17.99
CA VAL A 150 -10.29 -12.36 -18.81
C VAL A 150 -10.28 -12.93 -20.23
N LYS A 151 -9.11 -13.00 -20.88
CA LYS A 151 -9.00 -13.54 -22.24
C LYS A 151 -9.43 -15.00 -22.31
N GLU A 152 -9.04 -15.81 -21.32
CA GLU A 152 -9.42 -17.21 -21.19
C GLU A 152 -10.94 -17.36 -21.08
N MET A 153 -11.58 -16.60 -20.19
CA MET A 153 -13.04 -16.62 -20.01
C MET A 153 -13.80 -16.17 -21.26
N VAL A 154 -13.32 -15.13 -21.95
CA VAL A 154 -13.90 -14.69 -23.24
C VAL A 154 -13.71 -15.75 -24.31
N ALA A 155 -12.56 -16.41 -24.39
CA ALA A 155 -12.34 -17.48 -25.36
C ALA A 155 -13.24 -18.69 -25.12
N LYS A 156 -13.52 -19.02 -23.85
CA LYS A 156 -14.36 -20.15 -23.44
C LYS A 156 -15.86 -19.89 -23.59
N HIS A 157 -16.32 -18.65 -23.32
CA HIS A 157 -17.75 -18.32 -23.21
C HIS A 157 -18.24 -17.23 -24.17
N GLY A 158 -17.36 -16.68 -25.02
CA GLY A 158 -17.65 -15.56 -25.92
C GLY A 158 -17.72 -14.19 -25.22
N LYS A 159 -18.04 -14.18 -23.92
CA LYS A 159 -18.07 -12.99 -23.06
C LYS A 159 -17.76 -13.34 -21.61
N CYS A 160 -17.35 -12.36 -20.82
CA CYS A 160 -17.23 -12.50 -19.37
C CYS A 160 -17.36 -11.16 -18.67
N THR A 161 -17.59 -11.16 -17.36
CA THR A 161 -17.63 -9.93 -16.56
C THR A 161 -16.56 -9.95 -15.47
N ALA A 162 -15.82 -8.86 -15.37
CA ALA A 162 -14.91 -8.59 -14.28
C ALA A 162 -15.57 -7.67 -13.24
N ILE A 163 -15.56 -8.08 -11.98
CA ILE A 163 -16.11 -7.34 -10.84
C ILE A 163 -14.94 -6.97 -9.93
N ALA A 164 -14.64 -5.67 -9.83
CA ALA A 164 -13.63 -5.15 -8.93
C ALA A 164 -14.29 -4.54 -7.69
N LEU A 165 -13.93 -4.98 -6.49
CA LEU A 165 -14.47 -4.54 -5.21
C LEU A 165 -13.33 -4.02 -4.32
N ASP A 166 -13.61 -3.00 -3.50
CA ASP A 166 -12.67 -2.39 -2.56
C ASP A 166 -13.30 -2.35 -1.17
N ILE A 167 -12.59 -2.81 -0.14
CA ILE A 167 -13.09 -2.84 1.24
C ILE A 167 -12.95 -1.45 1.88
N THR A 168 -14.06 -0.92 2.40
CA THR A 168 -14.11 0.40 3.05
C THR A 168 -13.30 0.40 4.35
N GLY A 169 -12.27 1.25 4.41
CA GLY A 169 -11.53 1.50 5.65
C GLY A 169 -10.95 0.23 6.27
N TYR A 170 -10.49 -0.71 5.45
CA TYR A 170 -10.21 -2.08 5.84
C TYR A 170 -9.42 -2.24 7.14
N PHE A 171 -8.25 -1.63 7.25
CA PHE A 171 -7.43 -1.69 8.46
C PHE A 171 -8.11 -1.14 9.71
N ASP A 172 -9.00 -0.16 9.56
CA ASP A 172 -9.73 0.47 10.66
C ASP A 172 -10.93 -0.38 11.09
N ASN A 173 -11.33 -1.38 10.31
CA ASN A 173 -12.52 -2.20 10.52
C ASN A 173 -12.21 -3.69 10.77
N ILE A 174 -10.94 -4.07 10.93
CA ILE A 174 -10.55 -5.42 11.36
C ILE A 174 -11.03 -5.66 12.80
N ASP A 175 -11.94 -6.61 13.00
CA ASP A 175 -12.42 -7.02 14.32
C ASP A 175 -11.30 -7.71 15.12
N HIS A 176 -11.14 -7.31 16.39
CA HIS A 176 -10.04 -7.81 17.23
C HIS A 176 -10.24 -9.26 17.64
N LYS A 177 -11.46 -9.68 17.95
CA LYS A 177 -11.76 -11.05 18.39
C LYS A 177 -11.53 -12.01 17.24
N LEU A 178 -12.11 -11.73 16.08
CA LEU A 178 -11.94 -12.54 14.88
C LEU A 178 -10.47 -12.62 14.47
N LEU A 179 -9.74 -11.50 14.47
CA LEU A 179 -8.32 -11.50 14.13
C LEU A 179 -7.51 -12.44 15.04
N LYS A 180 -7.80 -12.44 16.35
CA LYS A 180 -7.14 -13.34 17.30
C LYS A 180 -7.42 -14.80 16.97
N GLU A 181 -8.68 -15.13 16.67
CA GLU A 181 -9.11 -16.48 16.30
C GLU A 181 -8.42 -16.96 15.02
N LYS A 182 -8.35 -16.13 13.97
CA LYS A 182 -7.68 -16.49 12.71
C LYS A 182 -6.17 -16.57 12.85
N TRP A 183 -5.57 -15.76 13.70
CA TRP A 183 -4.15 -15.89 14.04
C TRP A 183 -3.89 -17.26 14.70
N CYS A 184 -4.69 -17.64 15.70
CA CYS A 184 -4.64 -18.96 16.34
C CYS A 184 -4.76 -20.11 15.31
N GLU A 185 -5.72 -20.02 14.37
CA GLU A 185 -5.92 -21.00 13.30
C GLU A 185 -4.66 -21.15 12.42
N VAL A 186 -4.06 -20.04 11.99
CA VAL A 186 -2.87 -20.03 11.14
C VAL A 186 -1.65 -20.65 11.82
N ILE A 187 -1.48 -20.45 13.12
CA ILE A 187 -0.37 -21.05 13.88
C ILE A 187 -0.71 -22.45 14.43
N GLY A 188 -1.93 -22.94 14.22
CA GLY A 188 -2.37 -24.24 14.69
C GLY A 188 -2.43 -24.38 16.22
N LYS A 189 -2.75 -23.29 16.94
CA LYS A 189 -2.84 -23.28 18.41
C LYS A 189 -4.24 -22.86 18.85
N LYS A 190 -4.74 -23.40 19.97
CA LYS A 190 -6.04 -23.01 20.54
C LYS A 190 -6.04 -21.57 21.09
N GLN A 191 -4.87 -21.10 21.54
CA GLN A 191 -4.66 -19.76 22.08
C GLN A 191 -3.31 -19.22 21.63
N LEU A 192 -3.20 -17.89 21.55
CA LEU A 192 -1.94 -17.24 21.24
C LEU A 192 -0.92 -17.47 22.38
N PRO A 193 0.33 -17.87 22.05
CA PRO A 193 1.43 -17.87 23.01
C PRO A 193 1.63 -16.51 23.68
N LEU A 194 2.23 -16.47 24.87
CA LEU A 194 2.30 -15.27 25.71
C LEU A 194 2.91 -14.05 25.00
N ASP A 195 4.00 -14.27 24.28
CA ASP A 195 4.70 -13.26 23.50
C ASP A 195 3.84 -12.74 22.34
N GLN A 196 3.23 -13.64 21.57
CA GLN A 196 2.35 -13.31 20.45
C GLN A 196 1.07 -12.62 20.93
N TYR A 197 0.51 -13.02 22.07
CA TYR A 197 -0.63 -12.35 22.66
C TYR A 197 -0.29 -10.91 23.06
N LYS A 198 0.92 -10.67 23.59
CA LYS A 198 1.38 -9.32 23.90
C LYS A 198 1.54 -8.46 22.64
N VAL A 199 2.10 -9.02 21.56
CA VAL A 199 2.19 -8.34 20.25
C VAL A 199 0.80 -8.07 19.67
N PHE A 200 -0.13 -9.02 19.74
CA PHE A 200 -1.51 -8.83 19.34
C PHE A 200 -2.16 -7.67 20.11
N ARG A 201 -1.99 -7.62 21.44
CA ARG A 201 -2.51 -6.55 22.30
C ARG A 201 -1.88 -5.20 22.00
N SER A 202 -0.58 -5.14 21.69
CA SER A 202 0.08 -3.89 21.35
C SER A 202 -0.37 -3.32 20.01
N LEU A 203 -0.97 -4.13 19.13
CA LEU A 203 -1.51 -3.72 17.82
C LEU A 203 -3.02 -3.46 17.84
N THR A 204 -3.78 -4.14 18.70
CA THR A 204 -5.24 -3.96 18.80
C THR A 204 -5.62 -2.88 19.82
N ASN A 205 -4.89 -2.80 20.93
CA ASN A 205 -5.04 -1.79 21.96
C ASN A 205 -3.84 -0.83 21.97
N TYR A 206 -3.44 -0.39 20.79
CA TYR A 206 -2.25 0.44 20.60
C TYR A 206 -2.48 1.86 21.15
N ARG A 207 -1.40 2.46 21.64
CA ARG A 207 -1.34 3.86 22.04
C ARG A 207 -0.59 4.66 21.00
N TYR A 208 -0.90 5.94 20.88
CA TYR A 208 -0.18 6.83 19.98
C TYR A 208 -0.07 8.25 20.51
N VAL A 209 0.95 8.98 20.02
CA VAL A 209 1.07 10.43 20.15
C VAL A 209 0.93 11.03 18.76
N GLY A 210 0.05 12.02 18.60
CA GLY A 210 -0.12 12.71 17.33
C GLY A 210 1.02 13.70 17.10
N LYS A 211 1.79 13.56 16.01
CA LYS A 211 2.96 14.44 15.75
C LYS A 211 2.59 15.92 15.73
N ALA A 212 1.50 16.29 15.05
CA ALA A 212 1.05 17.68 15.00
C ALA A 212 0.61 18.20 16.38
N SER A 213 -0.06 17.35 17.17
CA SER A 213 -0.47 17.70 18.54
C SER A 213 0.74 17.87 19.46
N PHE A 214 1.74 16.99 19.33
CA PHE A 214 3.01 17.08 20.06
C PHE A 214 3.73 18.40 19.75
N LEU A 215 3.94 18.71 18.46
CA LEU A 215 4.65 19.93 18.06
C LEU A 215 3.91 21.19 18.51
N LYS A 216 2.57 21.22 18.37
CA LYS A 216 1.76 22.34 18.83
C LYS A 216 1.85 22.52 20.35
N HIS A 217 1.81 21.43 21.11
CA HIS A 217 1.79 21.47 22.56
C HIS A 217 3.09 22.02 23.17
N PHE A 218 4.23 21.75 22.52
CA PHE A 218 5.55 22.26 22.93
C PHE A 218 6.00 23.49 22.12
N GLU A 219 5.10 24.10 21.34
CA GLU A 219 5.38 25.31 20.54
C GLU A 219 6.58 25.18 19.58
N ILE A 220 6.78 23.99 19.02
CA ILE A 220 7.94 23.68 18.17
C ILE A 220 7.68 24.10 16.72
N ASP A 221 8.46 25.06 16.22
CA ASP A 221 8.55 25.37 14.79
C ASP A 221 9.64 24.53 14.11
N MET A 222 9.23 23.55 13.31
CA MET A 222 10.13 22.64 12.57
C MET A 222 11.03 23.35 11.55
N LEU A 223 10.73 24.59 11.14
CA LEU A 223 11.57 25.37 10.24
C LEU A 223 12.74 26.05 10.96
N LYS A 224 12.59 26.28 12.27
CA LYS A 224 13.57 26.97 13.13
C LYS A 224 14.25 26.01 14.11
N ALA A 225 13.75 24.79 14.25
CA ALA A 225 14.28 23.81 15.18
C ALA A 225 15.76 23.51 14.90
N ASP A 226 16.55 23.52 15.97
CA ASP A 226 17.95 23.09 15.96
C ASP A 226 18.09 21.61 15.55
N LYS A 227 19.33 21.18 15.35
CA LYS A 227 19.61 19.78 15.02
C LYS A 227 19.23 18.87 16.20
N PHE A 228 18.22 18.04 15.99
CA PHE A 228 17.78 17.01 16.95
C PHE A 228 17.96 15.60 16.40
N PHE A 229 18.16 14.62 17.28
CA PHE A 229 18.29 13.20 16.92
C PHE A 229 16.94 12.48 16.93
N ASN A 230 16.12 12.74 17.95
CA ASN A 230 14.79 12.19 18.14
C ASN A 230 13.80 13.29 18.61
N LEU A 231 12.51 12.99 18.68
CA LEU A 231 11.47 13.97 19.02
C LEU A 231 11.51 14.43 20.48
N LEU A 232 12.07 13.64 21.40
CA LEU A 232 12.19 14.04 22.80
C LEU A 232 13.25 15.13 22.98
N ASP A 233 14.27 15.19 22.12
CA ASP A 233 15.27 16.26 22.15
C ASP A 233 14.65 17.65 21.90
N LEU A 234 13.44 17.71 21.35
CA LEU A 234 12.70 18.96 21.14
C LEU A 234 11.99 19.46 22.42
N ILE A 235 11.97 18.65 23.48
CA ILE A 235 11.47 19.06 24.79
C ILE A 235 12.66 19.62 25.57
N SER A 236 12.54 20.87 26.03
CA SER A 236 13.56 21.52 26.85
C SER A 236 13.81 20.75 28.15
N ASP A 237 15.09 20.58 28.48
CA ASP A 237 15.53 19.91 29.70
C ASP A 237 15.06 20.65 30.97
N ASP A 238 14.89 21.98 30.91
CA ASP A 238 14.35 22.78 32.02
C ASP A 238 12.91 22.41 32.40
N ILE A 239 12.15 21.89 31.42
CA ILE A 239 10.73 21.54 31.60
C ILE A 239 10.57 20.10 32.09
N ALA A 240 11.47 19.22 31.67
CA ALA A 240 11.25 17.78 31.69
C ALA A 240 12.38 16.97 32.33
N GLY A 241 13.58 17.54 32.52
CA GLY A 241 14.81 16.78 32.71
C GLY A 241 15.42 16.29 31.39
N SER A 242 16.65 15.80 31.46
CA SER A 242 17.44 15.40 30.28
C SER A 242 17.28 13.92 29.91
N THR A 243 16.71 13.10 30.80
CA THR A 243 16.61 11.65 30.55
C THR A 243 15.38 11.28 29.74
N TYR A 244 15.47 10.13 29.04
CA TYR A 244 14.35 9.56 28.28
C TYR A 244 13.11 9.36 29.14
N LEU A 245 13.27 8.86 30.38
CA LEU A 245 12.16 8.53 31.26
C LEU A 245 11.42 9.78 31.72
N GLU A 246 12.14 10.82 32.14
CA GLU A 246 11.53 12.05 32.64
C GLU A 246 10.77 12.78 31.50
N LYS A 247 11.37 12.86 30.30
CA LYS A 247 10.69 13.41 29.11
C LYS A 247 9.43 12.65 28.74
N PHE A 248 9.45 11.31 28.83
CA PHE A 248 8.25 10.51 28.58
C PHE A 248 7.20 10.65 29.68
N GLU A 249 7.60 10.78 30.94
CA GLU A 249 6.66 11.05 32.03
C GLU A 249 6.00 12.41 31.88
N LEU A 250 6.72 13.42 31.38
CA LEU A 250 6.09 14.69 31.03
C LEU A 250 4.99 14.50 29.96
N ILE A 251 5.27 13.75 28.89
CA ILE A 251 4.29 13.46 27.84
C ILE A 251 3.05 12.72 28.41
N ARG A 252 3.26 11.78 29.34
CA ARG A 252 2.17 11.07 30.05
C ARG A 252 1.35 12.00 30.92
N ARG A 253 2.02 12.77 31.80
CA ARG A 253 1.39 13.73 32.72
C ARG A 253 0.56 14.77 31.97
N ARG A 254 1.04 15.21 30.80
CA ARG A 254 0.35 16.16 29.92
C ARG A 254 -0.68 15.51 28.98
N GLN A 255 -0.99 14.23 29.18
CA GLN A 255 -2.05 13.48 28.48
C GLN A 255 -1.92 13.47 26.94
N LEU A 256 -0.69 13.53 26.42
CA LEU A 256 -0.44 13.51 24.97
C LEU A 256 -0.49 12.10 24.36
N ILE A 257 -0.50 11.06 25.20
CA ILE A 257 -0.63 9.66 24.77
C ILE A 257 -2.11 9.30 24.71
N VAL A 258 -2.57 9.00 23.50
CA VAL A 258 -3.95 8.64 23.21
C VAL A 258 -4.07 7.14 23.03
N LEU A 259 -5.08 6.54 23.67
CA LEU A 259 -5.47 5.14 23.43
C LEU A 259 -6.31 5.05 22.16
N ASN A 260 -6.07 4.04 21.31
CA ASN A 260 -7.01 3.68 20.26
C ASN A 260 -8.28 3.11 20.90
N LYS A 261 -9.25 3.99 21.20
CA LYS A 261 -10.50 3.62 21.85
C LYS A 261 -11.36 2.73 20.93
N PRO A 262 -12.19 1.84 21.50
CA PRO A 262 -13.24 1.16 20.76
C PRO A 262 -14.13 2.18 20.03
N LYS A 263 -14.66 1.81 18.86
CA LYS A 263 -15.61 2.65 18.15
C LYS A 263 -16.99 2.48 18.76
N VAL A 264 -17.72 3.59 18.93
CA VAL A 264 -19.13 3.54 19.34
C VAL A 264 -19.97 3.35 18.08
N ASN A 265 -20.83 2.34 18.08
CA ASN A 265 -21.80 2.11 17.01
C ASN A 265 -23.04 2.99 17.22
N ASP A 266 -23.91 3.07 16.21
CA ASP A 266 -25.14 3.89 16.26
C ASP A 266 -26.10 3.47 17.39
N ASP A 267 -26.05 2.20 17.80
CA ASP A 267 -26.82 1.63 18.91
C ASP A 267 -26.17 1.82 20.29
N GLY A 268 -25.06 2.58 20.38
CA GLY A 268 -24.29 2.80 21.60
C GLY A 268 -23.36 1.66 21.99
N SER A 269 -23.39 0.52 21.29
CA SER A 269 -22.48 -0.60 21.57
C SER A 269 -21.04 -0.29 21.21
N LEU A 270 -20.09 -0.89 21.95
CA LEU A 270 -18.67 -0.75 21.69
C LEU A 270 -18.19 -1.79 20.68
N SER A 271 -17.51 -1.33 19.64
CA SER A 271 -16.87 -2.15 18.61
C SER A 271 -15.35 -2.09 18.73
N TYR A 272 -14.75 -3.24 19.05
CA TYR A 272 -13.31 -3.41 19.19
C TYR A 272 -12.71 -3.80 17.84
N ARG A 273 -12.39 -2.77 17.05
CA ARG A 273 -11.87 -2.93 15.69
C ARG A 273 -10.75 -1.95 15.37
N GLY A 274 -9.91 -2.37 14.42
CA GLY A 274 -8.86 -1.56 13.82
C GLY A 274 -7.45 -1.91 14.29
N ILE A 275 -6.49 -1.87 13.37
CA ILE A 275 -5.06 -2.06 13.63
C ILE A 275 -4.24 -0.89 13.04
N PRO A 276 -3.06 -0.55 13.58
CA PRO A 276 -2.32 0.64 13.16
C PRO A 276 -1.80 0.52 11.72
N GLN A 277 -2.28 1.38 10.82
CA GLN A 277 -1.69 1.53 9.49
C GLN A 277 -0.25 2.06 9.62
N GLY A 278 0.74 1.33 9.11
CA GLY A 278 2.16 1.69 9.23
C GLY A 278 2.98 0.81 10.17
N SER A 279 2.34 -0.12 10.90
CA SER A 279 3.06 -1.20 11.58
C SER A 279 3.52 -2.26 10.57
N PRO A 280 4.75 -2.83 10.72
CA PRO A 280 5.21 -3.96 9.90
C PRO A 280 4.29 -5.18 9.93
N MET A 281 3.53 -5.37 11.02
CA MET A 281 2.61 -6.49 11.20
C MET A 281 1.30 -6.34 10.42
N SER A 282 0.85 -5.12 10.14
CA SER A 282 -0.53 -4.88 9.67
C SER A 282 -0.83 -5.59 8.35
N SER A 283 0.17 -5.71 7.48
CA SER A 283 0.08 -6.40 6.18
C SER A 283 -0.22 -7.90 6.30
N VAL A 284 0.43 -8.63 7.20
CA VAL A 284 0.15 -10.06 7.37
C VAL A 284 -1.15 -10.27 8.13
N LEU A 285 -1.44 -9.42 9.13
CA LEU A 285 -2.69 -9.49 9.89
C LEU A 285 -3.92 -9.26 9.02
N SER A 286 -3.83 -8.35 8.04
CA SER A 286 -4.91 -8.17 7.08
C SER A 286 -5.15 -9.46 6.27
N ASN A 287 -4.10 -10.09 5.77
CA ASN A 287 -4.25 -11.36 5.06
C ASN A 287 -4.82 -12.49 5.93
N ILE A 288 -4.41 -12.57 7.20
CA ILE A 288 -4.91 -13.56 8.16
C ILE A 288 -6.40 -13.36 8.45
N TYR A 289 -6.84 -12.11 8.55
CA TYR A 289 -8.23 -11.79 8.86
C TYR A 289 -9.23 -12.40 7.86
N LEU A 290 -8.86 -12.48 6.59
CA LEU A 290 -9.74 -12.92 5.50
C LEU A 290 -9.57 -14.40 5.11
N ILE A 291 -8.86 -15.22 5.88
CA ILE A 291 -8.59 -16.62 5.48
C ILE A 291 -9.84 -17.45 5.22
N GLU A 292 -10.89 -17.28 6.03
CA GLU A 292 -12.16 -18.01 5.83
C GLU A 292 -12.93 -17.50 4.63
N PHE A 293 -12.92 -16.18 4.42
CA PHE A 293 -13.51 -15.55 3.25
C PHE A 293 -12.84 -16.04 1.97
N ASP A 294 -11.51 -16.08 1.94
CA ASP A 294 -10.74 -16.56 0.79
C ASP A 294 -10.99 -18.05 0.52
N ARG A 295 -11.06 -18.87 1.56
CA ARG A 295 -11.39 -20.29 1.49
C ARG A 295 -12.80 -20.50 0.91
N TRP A 296 -13.78 -19.75 1.39
CA TRP A 296 -15.16 -19.78 0.88
C TRP A 296 -15.21 -19.35 -0.58
N LEU A 297 -14.63 -18.19 -0.92
CA LEU A 297 -14.71 -17.63 -2.26
C LEU A 297 -13.98 -18.50 -3.30
N THR A 298 -12.89 -19.16 -2.88
CA THR A 298 -12.19 -20.13 -3.74
C THR A 298 -13.04 -21.37 -4.02
N ARG A 299 -13.81 -21.85 -3.04
CA ARG A 299 -14.75 -22.97 -3.25
C ARG A 299 -15.87 -22.57 -4.20
N LEU A 300 -16.47 -21.40 -3.97
CA LEU A 300 -17.49 -20.84 -4.85
C LEU A 300 -16.95 -20.64 -6.29
N GLY A 301 -15.70 -20.18 -6.42
CA GLY A 301 -14.98 -20.04 -7.69
C GLY A 301 -14.89 -21.33 -8.48
N LYS A 302 -14.61 -22.45 -7.80
CA LYS A 302 -14.58 -23.78 -8.42
C LYS A 302 -15.97 -24.27 -8.83
N GLN A 303 -16.98 -23.99 -8.02
CA GLN A 303 -18.36 -24.42 -8.30
C GLN A 303 -18.99 -23.64 -9.46
N MET A 304 -18.71 -22.34 -9.55
CA MET A 304 -19.33 -21.43 -10.51
C MET A 304 -18.43 -21.05 -11.69
N ASP A 305 -17.23 -21.63 -11.75
CA ASP A 305 -16.25 -21.44 -12.84
C ASP A 305 -15.88 -19.95 -13.02
N PHE A 306 -15.34 -19.33 -11.97
CA PHE A 306 -14.79 -17.97 -12.01
C PHE A 306 -13.40 -17.88 -11.37
N HIS A 307 -12.62 -16.88 -11.80
CA HIS A 307 -11.32 -16.58 -11.22
C HIS A 307 -11.44 -15.47 -10.16
N TYR A 308 -10.66 -15.60 -9.09
CA TYR A 308 -10.61 -14.65 -7.99
C TYR A 308 -9.17 -14.25 -7.67
N PHE A 309 -8.96 -12.95 -7.48
CA PHE A 309 -7.70 -12.37 -7.06
C PHE A 309 -7.90 -11.36 -5.92
N ARG A 310 -7.20 -11.54 -4.79
CA ARG A 310 -7.15 -10.58 -3.69
C ARG A 310 -5.78 -9.91 -3.58
N TYR A 311 -5.79 -8.58 -3.58
CA TYR A 311 -4.64 -7.77 -3.27
C TYR A 311 -4.97 -6.89 -2.06
N CYS A 312 -4.72 -7.40 -0.85
CA CYS A 312 -5.08 -6.73 0.41
C CYS A 312 -6.59 -6.48 0.52
N ASP A 313 -7.04 -5.23 0.34
CA ASP A 313 -8.42 -4.74 0.36
C ASP A 313 -9.09 -4.75 -1.01
N ASP A 314 -8.32 -4.92 -2.10
CA ASP A 314 -8.83 -5.00 -3.46
C ASP A 314 -9.19 -6.46 -3.80
N LEU A 315 -10.42 -6.70 -4.26
CA LEU A 315 -10.87 -7.99 -4.79
C LEU A 315 -11.20 -7.85 -6.28
N LEU A 316 -10.83 -8.85 -7.07
CA LEU A 316 -11.20 -8.95 -8.48
C LEU A 316 -11.77 -10.34 -8.75
N LEU A 317 -13.00 -10.39 -9.24
CA LEU A 317 -13.65 -11.59 -9.74
C LEU A 317 -13.76 -11.51 -11.26
N ILE A 318 -13.56 -12.61 -11.96
CA ILE A 318 -13.74 -12.72 -13.42
C ILE A 318 -14.60 -13.94 -13.67
N CYS A 319 -15.85 -13.70 -14.07
CA CYS A 319 -16.92 -14.69 -14.08
C CYS A 319 -17.70 -14.66 -15.40
N LYS A 320 -18.55 -15.66 -15.61
CA LYS A 320 -19.54 -15.64 -16.69
C LYS A 320 -20.48 -14.45 -16.51
N SER A 321 -20.80 -13.75 -17.61
CA SER A 321 -21.56 -12.50 -17.54
C SER A 321 -22.92 -12.66 -16.86
N GLU A 322 -23.60 -13.78 -17.10
CA GLU A 322 -24.89 -14.15 -16.50
C GLU A 322 -24.83 -14.29 -14.97
N ASN A 323 -23.68 -14.66 -14.41
CA ASN A 323 -23.50 -14.85 -12.98
C ASN A 323 -23.08 -13.56 -12.25
N ALA A 324 -22.74 -12.49 -12.98
CA ALA A 324 -22.07 -11.33 -12.42
C ALA A 324 -22.88 -10.60 -11.35
N VAL A 325 -24.19 -10.42 -11.58
CA VAL A 325 -25.09 -9.74 -10.62
C VAL A 325 -25.21 -10.56 -9.34
N TYR A 326 -25.46 -11.86 -9.49
CA TYR A 326 -25.55 -12.78 -8.36
C TYR A 326 -24.25 -12.80 -7.55
N LEU A 327 -23.11 -13.02 -8.20
CA LEU A 327 -21.80 -13.07 -7.53
C LEU A 327 -21.42 -11.77 -6.84
N ASN A 328 -21.72 -10.62 -7.45
CA ASN A 328 -21.49 -9.33 -6.81
C ASN A 328 -22.29 -9.20 -5.51
N ASN A 329 -23.57 -9.56 -5.53
CA ASN A 329 -24.43 -9.48 -4.35
C ASN A 329 -24.00 -10.49 -3.28
N GLU A 330 -23.78 -11.75 -3.67
CA GLU A 330 -23.35 -12.82 -2.77
C GLU A 330 -22.05 -12.46 -2.03
N VAL A 331 -21.06 -11.93 -2.75
CA VAL A 331 -19.78 -11.51 -2.14
C VAL A 331 -19.96 -10.30 -1.22
N VAL A 332 -20.77 -9.32 -1.62
CA VAL A 332 -21.05 -8.12 -0.82
C VAL A 332 -21.80 -8.49 0.46
N ASP A 333 -22.74 -9.43 0.39
CA ASP A 333 -23.55 -9.85 1.54
C ASP A 333 -22.74 -10.74 2.48
N GLU A 334 -21.98 -11.72 1.95
CA GLU A 334 -21.14 -12.60 2.77
C GLU A 334 -20.06 -11.81 3.52
N ILE A 335 -19.37 -10.85 2.88
CA ILE A 335 -18.33 -10.05 3.55
C ILE A 335 -18.90 -9.10 4.62
N LYS A 336 -20.18 -8.72 4.49
CA LYS A 336 -20.90 -7.82 5.41
C LYS A 336 -21.41 -8.52 6.66
N ARG A 337 -21.55 -9.84 6.64
CA ARG A 337 -22.04 -10.64 7.78
C ARG A 337 -21.33 -10.28 9.08
N LYS A 338 -22.11 -9.78 10.04
CA LYS A 338 -21.62 -9.30 11.33
C LYS A 338 -21.04 -10.43 12.19
N ASP A 339 -21.56 -11.64 12.02
CA ASP A 339 -21.13 -12.86 12.69
C ASP A 339 -19.87 -13.48 12.09
N LYS A 340 -19.41 -12.99 10.93
CA LYS A 340 -18.22 -13.52 10.24
C LYS A 340 -17.10 -12.49 10.11
N TYR A 341 -17.26 -11.50 9.23
CA TYR A 341 -16.16 -10.59 8.87
C TYR A 341 -16.43 -9.14 9.23
N HIS A 342 -17.69 -8.71 9.31
CA HIS A 342 -18.10 -7.36 9.70
C HIS A 342 -17.41 -6.25 8.86
N LEU A 343 -17.24 -6.46 7.55
CA LEU A 343 -16.61 -5.52 6.63
C LEU A 343 -17.60 -5.01 5.57
N THR A 344 -17.35 -3.83 5.03
CA THR A 344 -18.26 -3.21 4.04
C THR A 344 -17.53 -2.90 2.75
N ILE A 345 -18.11 -3.28 1.61
CA ILE A 345 -17.59 -2.91 0.29
C ILE A 345 -17.90 -1.43 -0.02
N GLN A 346 -16.90 -0.73 -0.56
CA GLN A 346 -17.01 0.67 -0.96
C GLN A 346 -17.76 0.77 -2.31
N LYS A 347 -19.10 0.89 -2.25
CA LYS A 347 -19.98 0.94 -3.45
C LYS A 347 -19.50 1.90 -4.55
N LYS A 348 -19.04 3.11 -4.20
CA LYS A 348 -18.55 4.12 -5.17
C LYS A 348 -17.30 3.67 -5.96
N LYS A 349 -16.55 2.68 -5.46
CA LYS A 349 -15.35 2.13 -6.11
C LYS A 349 -15.58 0.79 -6.78
N THR A 350 -16.72 0.13 -6.54
CA THR A 350 -17.07 -1.11 -7.20
C THR A 350 -17.11 -0.89 -8.70
N GLU A 351 -16.34 -1.63 -9.49
CA GLU A 351 -16.41 -1.61 -10.97
C GLU A 351 -16.99 -2.93 -11.47
N VAL A 352 -17.90 -2.88 -12.45
CA VAL A 352 -18.45 -4.06 -13.10
C VAL A 352 -18.28 -3.87 -14.60
N ILE A 353 -17.34 -4.60 -15.18
CA ILE A 353 -16.88 -4.43 -16.55
C ILE A 353 -17.13 -5.70 -17.34
N GLU A 354 -18.04 -5.65 -18.31
CA GLU A 354 -18.31 -6.76 -19.21
C GLU A 354 -17.36 -6.71 -20.42
N PHE A 355 -16.76 -7.84 -20.75
CA PHE A 355 -15.97 -8.04 -21.97
C PHE A 355 -16.79 -8.85 -22.95
N ARG A 356 -17.11 -8.26 -24.10
CA ARG A 356 -17.88 -8.89 -25.18
C ARG A 356 -17.54 -8.27 -26.54
N PRO A 357 -17.96 -8.88 -27.65
CA PRO A 357 -17.86 -8.25 -28.96
C PRO A 357 -18.64 -6.92 -29.02
N ASP A 358 -18.02 -5.92 -29.65
CA ASP A 358 -18.69 -4.71 -30.12
C ASP A 358 -19.45 -4.97 -31.43
N SER A 359 -20.11 -3.94 -31.96
CA SER A 359 -20.84 -4.02 -33.23
C SER A 359 -19.97 -4.39 -34.45
N SER A 360 -18.63 -4.33 -34.32
CA SER A 360 -17.66 -4.75 -35.32
C SER A 360 -17.08 -6.16 -35.08
N GLY A 361 -17.58 -6.88 -34.07
CA GLY A 361 -17.11 -8.22 -33.68
C GLY A 361 -15.82 -8.21 -32.86
N LYS A 362 -15.28 -7.04 -32.47
CA LYS A 362 -14.05 -6.95 -31.69
C LYS A 362 -14.35 -6.97 -30.20
N ILE A 363 -13.59 -7.76 -29.43
CA ILE A 363 -13.73 -7.76 -27.97
C ILE A 363 -13.38 -6.39 -27.40
N ARG A 364 -14.33 -5.82 -26.65
CA ARG A 364 -14.23 -4.54 -25.93
C ARG A 364 -14.78 -4.69 -24.52
N SER A 365 -14.40 -3.76 -23.66
CA SER A 365 -14.83 -3.70 -22.26
C SER A 365 -15.85 -2.59 -22.03
N PHE A 366 -16.97 -2.94 -21.39
CA PHE A 366 -18.16 -2.11 -21.20
C PHE A 366 -18.45 -1.92 -19.71
N ASP A 367 -18.68 -0.69 -19.26
CA ASP A 367 -19.23 -0.44 -17.92
C ASP A 367 -20.71 -0.81 -17.94
N ILE A 368 -21.11 -1.72 -17.04
CA ILE A 368 -22.50 -2.17 -16.93
C ILE A 368 -23.16 -1.72 -15.61
N ARG A 369 -22.53 -0.78 -14.88
CA ARG A 369 -23.10 -0.16 -13.66
C ARG A 369 -24.00 1.02 -14.02
N GLY A 370 -25.19 1.08 -13.43
CA GLY A 370 -26.14 2.19 -13.64
C GLY A 370 -26.76 2.17 -15.05
N GLU A 371 -28.05 2.56 -15.17
CA GLU A 371 -28.90 2.43 -16.37
C GLU A 371 -28.53 1.26 -17.33
N GLY A 372 -28.29 0.08 -16.75
CA GLY A 372 -28.11 -1.19 -17.44
C GLY A 372 -29.41 -1.72 -18.07
N LYS A 373 -30.14 -0.87 -18.79
CA LYS A 373 -31.35 -1.22 -19.56
C LYS A 373 -31.36 -0.65 -20.98
N LYS A 374 -30.43 0.21 -21.37
CA LYS A 374 -30.36 0.68 -22.77
C LYS A 374 -29.56 -0.33 -23.58
N ALA A 375 -30.20 -0.95 -24.57
CA ALA A 375 -29.52 -1.81 -25.53
C ALA A 375 -28.36 -1.03 -26.16
N THR A 376 -27.16 -1.61 -26.16
CA THR A 376 -26.04 -1.03 -26.90
C THR A 376 -26.31 -1.22 -28.38
N THR A 377 -26.37 -0.11 -29.11
CA THR A 377 -26.42 -0.08 -30.57
C THR A 377 -25.05 0.33 -31.10
N LYS A 378 -24.82 0.09 -32.39
CA LYS A 378 -23.62 0.55 -33.10
C LYS A 378 -23.32 2.05 -32.91
N VAL A 379 -24.35 2.86 -32.68
CA VAL A 379 -24.23 4.32 -32.53
C VAL A 379 -23.83 4.73 -31.12
N ASN A 380 -24.28 4.01 -30.09
CA ASN A 380 -24.09 4.42 -28.69
C ASN A 380 -23.06 3.60 -27.91
N GLU A 381 -22.62 2.44 -28.42
CA GLU A 381 -21.81 1.48 -27.67
C GLU A 381 -20.51 2.05 -27.11
N GLN A 382 -19.90 3.02 -27.82
CA GLN A 382 -18.67 3.67 -27.40
C GLN A 382 -18.81 4.47 -26.10
N LYS A 383 -20.02 4.97 -25.80
CA LYS A 383 -20.31 5.69 -24.55
C LYS A 383 -20.18 4.80 -23.32
N PHE A 384 -20.32 3.50 -23.52
CA PHE A 384 -20.21 2.50 -22.45
C PHE A 384 -18.80 1.92 -22.34
N TYR A 385 -17.86 2.28 -23.22
CA TYR A 385 -16.50 1.78 -23.15
C TYR A 385 -15.80 2.23 -21.88
N ARG A 386 -15.35 1.26 -21.09
CA ARG A 386 -14.55 1.50 -19.90
C ARG A 386 -13.53 0.38 -19.73
N ASN A 387 -12.28 0.76 -19.54
CA ASN A 387 -11.22 -0.20 -19.30
C ASN A 387 -11.32 -0.75 -17.86
N LEU A 388 -11.10 -2.04 -17.68
CA LEU A 388 -10.90 -2.64 -16.36
C LEU A 388 -9.59 -2.10 -15.76
N GLN A 389 -9.66 -1.49 -14.58
CA GLN A 389 -8.48 -1.01 -13.88
C GLN A 389 -8.01 -2.05 -12.86
N TYR A 390 -6.73 -2.44 -12.90
CA TYR A 390 -6.18 -3.35 -11.90
C TYR A 390 -4.67 -3.13 -11.68
N LEU A 391 -4.27 -2.99 -10.41
CA LEU A 391 -2.88 -2.85 -9.93
C LEU A 391 -1.99 -1.83 -10.69
N GLY A 392 -2.61 -0.75 -11.18
CA GLY A 392 -1.90 0.34 -11.88
C GLY A 392 -1.91 0.25 -13.41
N PHE A 393 -2.60 -0.74 -13.95
CA PHE A 393 -2.80 -0.95 -15.38
C PHE A 393 -4.29 -0.91 -15.74
N GLU A 394 -4.57 -0.76 -17.03
CA GLU A 394 -5.91 -0.79 -17.60
C GLU A 394 -5.96 -1.78 -18.76
N PHE A 395 -7.05 -2.54 -18.88
CA PHE A 395 -7.26 -3.50 -19.97
C PHE A 395 -8.62 -3.32 -20.62
N ASN A 396 -8.65 -3.31 -21.95
CA ASN A 396 -9.87 -3.06 -22.71
C ASN A 396 -10.41 -4.26 -23.50
N GLY A 397 -9.87 -5.46 -23.25
CA GLY A 397 -10.17 -6.68 -24.00
C GLY A 397 -9.10 -7.01 -25.06
N ARG A 398 -8.35 -6.01 -25.53
CA ARG A 398 -7.29 -6.19 -26.55
C ARG A 398 -5.95 -5.59 -26.15
N ASN A 399 -5.97 -4.34 -25.71
CA ASN A 399 -4.79 -3.56 -25.36
C ASN A 399 -4.69 -3.39 -23.85
N ILE A 400 -3.46 -3.43 -23.35
CA ILE A 400 -3.12 -3.12 -21.96
C ILE A 400 -2.41 -1.77 -21.92
N TYR A 401 -2.74 -0.94 -20.94
CA TYR A 401 -2.21 0.41 -20.77
C TYR A 401 -1.69 0.60 -19.35
N VAL A 402 -0.74 1.52 -19.17
CA VAL A 402 -0.48 2.09 -17.85
C VAL A 402 -1.61 3.04 -17.51
N ARG A 403 -2.11 2.98 -16.27
CA ARG A 403 -3.22 3.82 -15.82
C ARG A 403 -2.93 5.31 -16.06
N PRO A 404 -3.83 6.07 -16.72
CA PRO A 404 -3.63 7.50 -17.00
C PRO A 404 -3.33 8.33 -15.74
N ALA A 405 -3.98 8.02 -14.61
CA ALA A 405 -3.72 8.69 -13.33
C ALA A 405 -2.27 8.50 -12.82
N SER A 406 -1.65 7.34 -13.10
CA SER A 406 -0.24 7.08 -12.78
C SER A 406 0.67 7.93 -13.65
N LEU A 407 0.40 8.02 -14.96
CA LEU A 407 1.13 8.86 -15.91
C LEU A 407 1.02 10.34 -15.55
N SER A 408 -0.19 10.84 -15.26
CA SER A 408 -0.43 12.23 -14.85
C SER A 408 0.34 12.58 -13.57
N ARG A 409 0.32 11.69 -12.55
CA ARG A 409 1.10 11.87 -11.32
C ARG A 409 2.60 11.90 -11.60
N TYR A 410 3.07 11.02 -12.48
CA TYR A 410 4.46 10.98 -12.90
C TYR A 410 4.89 12.32 -13.55
N PHE A 411 4.16 12.79 -14.56
CA PHE A 411 4.50 14.04 -15.25
C PHE A 411 4.45 15.25 -14.30
N ARG A 412 3.46 15.31 -13.39
CA ARG A 412 3.39 16.36 -12.38
C ARG A 412 4.64 16.40 -11.48
N LYS A 413 5.11 15.24 -11.03
CA LYS A 413 6.34 15.13 -10.23
C LYS A 413 7.58 15.51 -11.05
N ALA A 414 7.62 15.12 -12.32
CA ALA A 414 8.71 15.49 -13.23
C ALA A 414 8.77 17.02 -13.41
N LYS A 415 7.65 17.68 -13.72
CA LYS A 415 7.55 19.15 -13.82
C LYS A 415 7.96 19.86 -12.52
N GLY A 416 7.46 19.40 -11.37
CA GLY A 416 7.86 19.94 -10.07
C GLY A 416 9.37 19.81 -9.82
N ARG A 417 9.99 18.73 -10.31
CA ARG A 417 11.44 18.57 -10.25
C ARG A 417 12.19 19.47 -11.23
N VAL A 418 11.68 19.67 -12.44
CA VAL A 418 12.23 20.64 -13.41
C VAL A 418 12.28 22.02 -12.75
N LEU A 419 11.16 22.51 -12.21
CA LEU A 419 11.07 23.79 -11.50
C LEU A 419 12.13 23.90 -10.39
N LYS A 420 12.21 22.90 -9.49
CA LYS A 420 13.21 22.89 -8.43
C LYS A 420 14.64 22.91 -8.96
N THR A 421 14.90 22.24 -10.08
CA THR A 421 16.22 22.22 -10.72
C THR A 421 16.58 23.61 -11.28
N MET A 422 15.62 24.30 -11.91
CA MET A 422 15.82 25.67 -12.39
C MET A 422 15.99 26.67 -11.25
N MET A 423 15.19 26.57 -10.17
CA MET A 423 15.37 27.40 -8.98
C MET A 423 16.77 27.29 -8.37
N MET A 424 17.35 26.09 -8.37
CA MET A 424 18.72 25.88 -7.88
C MET A 424 19.76 26.44 -8.86
N ALA A 425 19.58 26.23 -10.16
CA ALA A 425 20.53 26.68 -11.19
C ALA A 425 20.60 28.21 -11.34
N TYR A 426 19.45 28.89 -11.20
CA TYR A 426 19.32 30.35 -11.34
C TYR A 426 19.29 31.09 -9.99
N GLY A 427 19.41 30.38 -8.86
CA GLY A 427 19.37 30.98 -7.52
C GLY A 427 20.61 31.82 -7.17
N LYS A 428 20.49 32.70 -6.18
CA LYS A 428 21.55 33.65 -5.76
C LYS A 428 22.90 32.98 -5.41
N LYS A 429 22.87 31.75 -4.88
CA LYS A 429 24.07 30.99 -4.47
C LYS A 429 24.71 30.18 -5.60
N SER A 430 24.21 30.30 -6.83
CA SER A 430 24.68 29.53 -7.98
C SER A 430 25.98 30.14 -8.54
N LYS A 431 27.10 29.42 -8.45
CA LYS A 431 28.41 29.87 -8.95
C LYS A 431 28.51 29.89 -10.49
N LYS A 432 27.70 29.09 -11.18
CA LYS A 432 27.58 29.01 -12.65
C LYS A 432 26.14 28.59 -12.98
N GLU A 433 25.54 29.09 -14.05
CA GLU A 433 24.19 28.69 -14.53
C GLU A 433 24.16 27.26 -15.11
N LYS A 434 24.86 26.32 -14.47
CA LYS A 434 24.95 24.93 -14.90
C LYS A 434 23.74 24.16 -14.37
N ILE A 435 22.85 23.80 -15.27
CA ILE A 435 21.67 22.99 -14.96
C ILE A 435 22.11 21.54 -14.73
N SER A 436 22.07 21.08 -13.49
CA SER A 436 22.38 19.68 -13.16
C SER A 436 21.23 18.75 -13.55
N LYS A 437 21.43 17.99 -14.64
CA LYS A 437 20.44 17.04 -15.16
C LYS A 437 20.48 15.67 -14.46
N LYS A 438 21.52 15.34 -13.70
CA LYS A 438 21.76 13.99 -13.13
C LYS A 438 20.57 13.45 -12.34
N GLN A 439 20.06 14.21 -11.37
CA GLN A 439 18.91 13.77 -10.55
C GLN A 439 17.60 13.75 -11.33
N LEU A 440 17.46 14.63 -12.34
CA LEU A 440 16.25 14.69 -13.16
C LEU A 440 16.19 13.47 -14.09
N HIS A 441 17.26 13.23 -14.85
CA HIS A 441 17.39 12.09 -15.74
C HIS A 441 17.26 10.76 -14.98
N GLY A 442 18.04 10.58 -13.91
CA GLY A 442 17.98 9.32 -13.15
C GLY A 442 16.60 8.99 -12.54
N ARG A 443 15.74 9.99 -12.29
CA ARG A 443 14.41 9.76 -11.70
C ARG A 443 13.25 9.77 -12.70
N TYR A 444 13.40 10.43 -13.84
CA TYR A 444 12.30 10.73 -14.75
C TYR A 444 12.64 10.43 -16.22
N THR A 445 13.64 9.59 -16.49
CA THR A 445 13.93 9.11 -17.84
C THR A 445 14.40 7.66 -17.81
N HIS A 446 14.59 7.08 -18.99
CA HIS A 446 15.16 5.76 -19.17
C HIS A 446 16.65 5.65 -18.75
N PHE A 447 17.31 6.74 -18.39
CA PHE A 447 18.72 6.74 -17.93
C PHE A 447 18.90 6.31 -16.47
N GLY A 448 17.82 6.06 -15.73
CA GLY A 448 17.91 5.63 -14.33
C GLY A 448 17.40 4.22 -14.14
N ASP A 449 18.04 3.45 -13.27
CA ASP A 449 17.79 2.00 -13.15
C ASP A 449 16.43 1.67 -12.51
N ARG A 450 16.02 2.45 -11.50
CA ARG A 450 14.82 2.18 -10.69
C ARG A 450 13.91 3.40 -10.63
N ASN A 451 13.05 3.55 -11.63
CA ASN A 451 12.06 4.61 -11.65
C ASN A 451 10.77 4.16 -12.36
N PHE A 452 9.81 5.08 -12.47
CA PHE A 452 8.52 4.81 -13.07
C PHE A 452 8.62 4.47 -14.57
N ILE A 453 9.54 5.11 -15.30
CA ILE A 453 9.73 4.86 -16.73
C ILE A 453 10.28 3.45 -16.95
N THR A 454 11.32 3.05 -16.21
CA THR A 454 11.87 1.69 -16.34
C THR A 454 10.85 0.63 -15.93
N TYR A 455 10.07 0.87 -14.87
CA TYR A 455 8.95 0.00 -14.51
C TYR A 455 7.92 -0.15 -15.64
N ALA A 456 7.50 0.97 -16.25
CA ALA A 456 6.52 0.95 -17.33
C ALA A 456 7.08 0.33 -18.63
N GLN A 457 8.37 0.55 -18.93
CA GLN A 457 9.07 -0.09 -20.04
C GLN A 457 9.15 -1.61 -19.85
N ASN A 458 9.51 -2.08 -18.65
CA ASN A 458 9.52 -3.51 -18.29
C ASN A 458 8.13 -4.13 -18.47
N ALA A 459 7.07 -3.43 -18.05
CA ALA A 459 5.70 -3.88 -18.28
C ALA A 459 5.34 -3.99 -19.77
N ALA A 460 5.93 -3.15 -20.62
CA ALA A 460 5.65 -3.14 -22.06
C ALA A 460 6.30 -4.28 -22.84
N GLN A 461 7.38 -4.88 -22.32
CA GLN A 461 8.09 -5.99 -22.97
C GLN A 461 7.34 -7.31 -22.80
N GLU A 462 7.70 -8.30 -23.61
CA GLU A 462 7.27 -9.69 -23.40
C GLU A 462 7.96 -10.30 -22.19
N GLN A 463 9.28 -10.09 -22.08
CA GLN A 463 10.08 -10.43 -20.92
C GLN A 463 11.09 -9.31 -20.60
N TYR A 464 11.51 -9.25 -19.34
CA TYR A 464 12.56 -8.33 -18.88
C TYR A 464 13.38 -8.98 -17.77
N ILE A 465 14.62 -8.49 -17.60
CA ILE A 465 15.53 -8.98 -16.56
C ILE A 465 15.51 -7.98 -15.40
N THR A 466 15.29 -8.50 -14.18
CA THR A 466 15.34 -7.69 -12.97
C THR A 466 16.78 -7.33 -12.60
N ALA A 467 16.97 -6.36 -11.71
CA ALA A 467 18.30 -6.02 -11.17
C ALA A 467 18.99 -7.20 -10.45
N ALA A 468 18.25 -8.25 -10.09
CA ALA A 468 18.77 -9.48 -9.49
C ALA A 468 19.10 -10.56 -10.55
N GLY A 469 19.08 -10.23 -11.85
CA GLY A 469 19.34 -11.19 -12.94
C GLY A 469 18.17 -12.13 -13.26
N ILE A 470 17.03 -11.98 -12.58
CA ILE A 470 15.88 -12.89 -12.76
C ILE A 470 15.03 -12.44 -13.95
N VAL A 471 14.77 -13.35 -14.90
CA VAL A 471 13.86 -13.14 -16.03
C VAL A 471 12.41 -13.12 -15.57
N ARG A 472 11.62 -12.17 -16.08
CA ARG A 472 10.20 -11.99 -15.75
C ARG A 472 9.38 -11.75 -17.00
N LYS A 473 8.13 -12.21 -16.99
CA LYS A 473 7.14 -11.88 -18.02
C LYS A 473 6.65 -10.44 -17.84
N GLY A 474 6.70 -9.65 -18.89
CA GLY A 474 5.95 -8.41 -19.00
C GLY A 474 4.57 -8.66 -19.63
N MET A 475 3.92 -7.59 -20.08
CA MET A 475 2.56 -7.64 -20.66
C MET A 475 2.54 -7.73 -22.18
N ASN A 476 3.70 -7.63 -22.84
CA ASN A 476 3.85 -7.54 -24.29
C ASN A 476 2.90 -6.52 -24.93
N SER A 477 2.90 -5.28 -24.43
CA SER A 477 1.95 -4.25 -24.86
C SER A 477 2.61 -3.16 -25.69
N THR A 478 2.27 -3.12 -26.98
CA THR A 478 2.60 -2.01 -27.88
C THR A 478 1.94 -0.70 -27.47
N SER A 479 0.79 -0.77 -26.80
CA SER A 479 0.06 0.40 -26.33
C SER A 479 0.80 1.09 -25.17
N ILE A 480 1.42 0.33 -24.26
CA ILE A 480 2.31 0.91 -23.23
C ILE A 480 3.53 1.55 -23.90
N LYS A 481 4.15 0.90 -24.89
CA LYS A 481 5.27 1.48 -25.65
C LYS A 481 4.90 2.83 -26.25
N ARG A 482 3.70 2.92 -26.86
CA ARG A 482 3.16 4.17 -27.43
C ARG A 482 2.87 5.24 -26.37
N GLN A 483 2.31 4.88 -25.21
CA GLN A 483 2.09 5.84 -24.11
C GLN A 483 3.39 6.48 -23.61
N LEU A 484 4.51 5.75 -23.69
CA LEU A 484 5.81 6.20 -23.20
C LEU A 484 6.68 6.87 -24.27
N SER A 485 6.36 6.76 -25.56
CA SER A 485 7.26 7.20 -26.65
C SER A 485 7.65 8.67 -26.55
N ALA A 486 6.70 9.53 -26.20
CA ALA A 486 6.92 10.98 -26.10
C ALA A 486 7.41 11.45 -24.72
N HIS A 487 7.64 10.56 -23.74
CA HIS A 487 7.93 10.99 -22.36
C HIS A 487 9.18 11.88 -22.27
N PHE A 488 10.23 11.54 -23.02
CA PHE A 488 11.51 12.24 -22.97
C PHE A 488 11.42 13.61 -23.66
N SER A 489 10.81 13.67 -24.85
CA SER A 489 10.59 14.94 -25.56
C SER A 489 9.65 15.89 -24.80
N ILE A 490 8.67 15.37 -24.06
CA ILE A 490 7.84 16.18 -23.14
C ILE A 490 8.72 16.78 -22.03
N LEU A 491 9.60 15.98 -21.42
CA LEU A 491 10.48 16.46 -20.36
C LEU A 491 11.47 17.52 -20.87
N GLU A 492 12.10 17.29 -22.02
CA GLU A 492 13.06 18.23 -22.60
C GLU A 492 12.40 19.56 -22.98
N ARG A 493 11.21 19.53 -23.58
CA ARG A 493 10.43 20.73 -23.88
C ARG A 493 10.08 21.51 -22.61
N GLU A 494 9.65 20.82 -21.55
CA GLU A 494 9.37 21.46 -20.26
C GLU A 494 10.63 22.11 -19.69
N MET A 495 11.77 21.41 -19.73
CA MET A 495 13.05 21.96 -19.28
C MET A 495 13.45 23.21 -20.05
N ALA A 496 13.38 23.18 -21.38
CA ALA A 496 13.73 24.32 -22.23
C ALA A 496 12.81 25.52 -21.95
N LYS A 497 11.49 25.27 -21.87
CA LYS A 497 10.49 26.29 -21.54
C LYS A 497 10.78 26.94 -20.18
N THR A 498 10.86 26.14 -19.11
CA THR A 498 11.08 26.66 -17.75
C THR A 498 12.44 27.36 -17.63
N SER A 499 13.50 26.84 -18.27
CA SER A 499 14.81 27.49 -18.26
C SER A 499 14.75 28.88 -18.90
N SER A 500 14.03 29.02 -20.02
CA SER A 500 13.84 30.30 -20.71
C SER A 500 13.10 31.32 -19.83
N GLU A 501 12.06 30.89 -19.13
CA GLU A 501 11.29 31.72 -18.19
C GLU A 501 12.18 32.24 -17.04
N PHE A 502 12.97 31.37 -16.42
CA PHE A 502 13.89 31.76 -15.35
C PHE A 502 15.01 32.69 -15.85
N ALA A 503 15.55 32.45 -17.04
CA ALA A 503 16.55 33.33 -17.65
C ALA A 503 15.99 34.74 -17.91
N LYS A 504 14.75 34.84 -18.43
CA LYS A 504 14.05 36.12 -18.61
C LYS A 504 13.82 36.83 -17.28
N GLN A 505 13.39 36.11 -16.25
CA GLN A 505 13.15 36.67 -14.92
C GLN A 505 14.45 37.21 -14.29
N LYS A 506 15.56 36.47 -14.39
CA LYS A 506 16.86 36.91 -13.89
C LYS A 506 17.37 38.16 -14.61
N LYS A 507 17.23 38.22 -15.94
CA LYS A 507 17.57 39.43 -16.73
C LYS A 507 16.74 40.64 -16.32
N ARG A 508 15.45 40.47 -16.03
CA ARG A 508 14.58 41.55 -15.53
C ARG A 508 15.01 42.04 -14.15
N ILE A 509 15.42 41.14 -13.27
CA ILE A 509 15.92 41.48 -11.93
C ILE A 509 17.29 42.18 -12.02
N ALA A 510 18.15 41.80 -12.96
CA ALA A 510 19.47 42.44 -13.13
C ALA A 510 19.41 43.83 -13.80
N LYS A 511 18.30 44.17 -14.46
CA LYS A 511 18.06 45.50 -15.07
C LYS A 511 17.36 46.48 -14.12
N ARG A 512 16.90 46.01 -12.97
CA ARG A 512 16.35 46.82 -11.87
C ARG A 512 17.42 46.92 -10.79
#